data_AF-A0A4Q6BZF3-F1
#
_entry.id   AF-A0A4Q6BZF3-F1
#
_cell.length_a   1.000
_cell.length_b   1.000
_cell.length_c   1.000
_cell.angle_alpha   90.00
_cell.angle_beta   90.00
_cell.angle_gamma   90.00
#
_symmetry.space_group_name_H-M   'P 1'
#
loop_
_entity.id
_entity.type
_entity.pdbx_description
1 polymer ?
#
loop_
_entity_poly.entity_id
_entity_poly.type
_entity_poly.pdbx_seq_one_letter_code
_entity_poly.pdbx_strand_id
1 'polypeptide(L)'
;MLGLSHALNIAFFTALAESGEAAPRLAQLSSTTFDAQLDVAGKVAEESPDLYFEIQALNDYGAQSLDALANAVERIREAVRKGDHDAFAGLMRQGLDYLKGRSQVVERRA
;
A
#
# COMPACT_ATOMS: atom_id res chain seq x y z
N MET A 1 8.50 7.45 -6.34
CA MET A 1 8.44 6.02 -5.93
C MET A 1 8.66 5.83 -4.44
N LEU A 2 9.71 6.37 -3.81
CA LEU A 2 9.93 6.22 -2.35
C LEU A 2 8.74 6.74 -1.51
N GLY A 3 8.16 7.91 -1.87
CA GLY A 3 6.99 8.45 -1.15
C GLY A 3 5.75 7.54 -1.16
N LEU A 4 5.52 6.74 -2.20
CA LEU A 4 4.31 5.91 -2.31
C LEU A 4 4.29 4.77 -1.28
N SER A 5 5.45 4.14 -1.04
CA SER A 5 5.58 3.05 -0.06
C SER A 5 5.31 3.53 1.37
N HIS A 6 5.81 4.72 1.71
CA HIS A 6 5.57 5.30 3.04
C HIS A 6 4.11 5.72 3.20
N ALA A 7 3.54 6.38 2.19
CA ALA A 7 2.13 6.77 2.20
C ALA A 7 1.19 5.56 2.38
N LEU A 8 1.47 4.45 1.69
CA LEU A 8 0.72 3.20 1.85
C LEU A 8 0.78 2.68 3.29
N ASN A 9 1.98 2.61 3.88
CA ASN A 9 2.15 2.10 5.24
C ASN A 9 1.49 3.02 6.28
N ILE A 10 1.61 4.34 6.12
CA ILE A 10 0.94 5.33 6.98
C ILE A 10 -0.58 5.16 6.89
N ALA A 11 -1.14 5.08 5.69
CA ALA A 11 -2.58 4.86 5.50
C ALA A 11 -3.02 3.52 6.11
N PHE A 12 -2.20 2.47 5.95
CA PHE A 12 -2.49 1.13 6.46
C PHE A 12 -2.55 1.09 7.99
N PHE A 13 -1.51 1.54 8.70
CA PHE A 13 -1.54 1.51 10.17
C PHE A 13 -2.55 2.50 10.75
N THR A 14 -2.84 3.62 10.06
CA THR A 14 -3.88 4.57 10.48
C THR A 14 -5.26 3.91 10.43
N ALA A 15 -5.60 3.25 9.32
CA ALA A 15 -6.86 2.53 9.20
C ALA A 15 -7.00 1.40 10.24
N LEU A 16 -5.91 0.69 10.54
CA LEU A 16 -5.89 -0.32 11.60
C LEU A 16 -6.15 0.30 12.98
N ALA A 17 -5.45 1.37 13.34
CA ALA A 17 -5.62 2.06 14.61
C ALA A 17 -7.06 2.61 14.78
N GLU A 18 -7.64 3.17 13.71
CA GLU A 18 -9.00 3.71 13.72
C GLU A 18 -10.10 2.64 13.69
N SER A 19 -9.80 1.42 13.23
CA SER A 19 -10.76 0.31 13.22
C SER A 19 -11.18 -0.18 14.61
N GLY A 20 -10.43 0.19 15.65
CA GLY A 20 -10.66 -0.27 17.02
C GLY A 20 -10.26 -1.72 17.27
N GLU A 21 -9.67 -2.40 16.29
CA GLU A 21 -9.12 -3.74 16.47
C GLU A 21 -7.86 -3.69 17.35
N ALA A 22 -7.86 -4.46 18.44
CA ALA A 22 -6.72 -4.52 19.34
C ALA A 22 -5.54 -5.23 18.65
N ALA A 23 -4.32 -4.68 18.74
CA ALA A 23 -3.10 -5.27 18.18
C ALA A 23 -2.90 -6.78 18.50
N PRO A 24 -3.24 -7.28 19.71
CA PRO A 24 -3.17 -8.72 20.02
C PRO A 24 -4.15 -9.59 19.21
N ARG A 25 -5.29 -9.03 18.77
CA ARG A 25 -6.30 -9.75 17.98
C ARG A 25 -5.90 -9.84 16.52
N LEU A 26 -5.24 -8.80 16.00
CA LEU A 26 -4.65 -8.82 14.65
C LEU A 26 -3.56 -9.89 14.52
N ALA A 27 -2.73 -10.06 15.55
CA ALA A 27 -1.69 -11.10 15.59
C ALA A 27 -2.24 -12.54 15.65
N GLN A 28 -3.50 -12.75 16.04
CA GLN A 28 -4.14 -14.07 16.05
C GLN A 28 -4.84 -14.40 14.72
N LEU A 29 -5.13 -13.38 13.91
CA LEU A 29 -5.81 -13.50 12.62
C LEU A 29 -4.86 -13.31 11.44
N SER A 30 -3.57 -13.07 11.71
CA SER A 30 -2.61 -12.71 10.69
C SER A 30 -2.21 -13.90 9.83
N SER A 31 -2.23 -13.68 8.52
CA SER A 31 -1.48 -14.53 7.59
C SER A 31 0.00 -14.15 7.63
N THR A 32 0.87 -15.05 7.16
CA THR A 32 2.30 -14.76 7.00
C THR A 32 2.57 -13.49 6.17
N THR A 33 1.71 -13.18 5.20
CA THR A 33 1.79 -11.96 4.40
C THR A 33 1.32 -10.71 5.15
N PHE A 34 0.35 -10.85 6.06
CA PHE A 34 -0.12 -9.74 6.89
C PHE A 34 0.95 -9.32 7.90
N ASP A 35 1.58 -10.30 8.56
CA ASP A 35 2.69 -10.04 9.50
C ASP A 35 3.86 -9.33 8.80
N ALA A 36 4.24 -9.81 7.61
CA ALA A 36 5.30 -9.17 6.83
C ALA A 36 4.95 -7.72 6.46
N GLN A 37 3.68 -7.40 6.17
CA GLN A 37 3.25 -6.03 5.91
C GLN A 37 3.26 -5.17 7.18
N LEU A 38 2.84 -5.73 8.31
CA LEU A 38 2.84 -5.05 9.60
C LEU A 38 4.27 -4.73 10.06
N ASP A 39 5.23 -5.63 9.84
CA ASP A 39 6.65 -5.40 10.11
C ASP A 39 7.21 -4.23 9.30
N VAL A 40 6.84 -4.12 8.03
CA VAL A 40 7.23 -2.98 7.18
C VAL A 40 6.58 -1.70 7.68
N ALA A 41 5.31 -1.74 8.03
CA ALA A 41 4.58 -0.58 8.56
C ALA A 41 5.16 -0.10 9.90
N GLY A 42 5.57 -1.02 10.78
CA GLY A 42 6.23 -0.71 12.05
C GLY A 42 7.56 0.01 11.83
N LYS A 43 8.39 -0.45 10.89
CA LYS A 43 9.64 0.24 10.54
C LYS A 43 9.40 1.66 10.06
N VAL A 44 8.39 1.88 9.21
CA VAL A 44 8.04 3.23 8.74
C VAL A 44 7.59 4.14 9.90
N ALA A 45 6.88 3.59 10.89
CA ALA A 45 6.41 4.35 12.05
C ALA A 45 7.54 4.80 13.01
N GLU A 46 8.71 4.15 12.95
CA GLU A 46 9.89 4.51 13.77
C GLU A 46 10.77 5.60 13.13
N GLU A 47 10.50 5.96 11.88
CA GLU A 47 11.31 6.93 11.14
C GLU A 47 10.80 8.38 11.34
N SER A 48 11.54 9.38 10.82
CA SER A 48 11.27 10.81 11.09
C SER A 48 10.02 11.33 10.36
N PRO A 49 8.98 11.82 11.08
CA PRO A 49 7.77 12.36 10.46
C PRO A 49 8.03 13.63 9.63
N ASP A 50 8.93 14.50 10.08
CA ASP A 50 9.28 15.74 9.38
C ASP A 50 9.93 15.44 8.02
N LEU A 51 10.86 14.47 8.01
CA LEU A 51 11.51 14.03 6.77
C LEU A 51 10.49 13.48 5.76
N TYR A 52 9.49 12.71 6.23
CA TYR A 52 8.48 12.19 5.32
C TYR A 52 7.50 13.24 4.85
N PHE A 53 7.09 14.15 5.72
CA PHE A 53 6.27 15.28 5.29
C PHE A 53 7.00 16.06 4.19
N GLU A 54 8.29 16.34 4.35
CA GLU A 54 9.11 16.99 3.34
C GLU A 54 9.21 16.16 2.04
N ILE A 55 9.46 14.85 2.12
CA ILE A 55 9.51 13.96 0.94
C ILE A 55 8.18 13.96 0.17
N GLN A 56 7.04 14.05 0.86
CA GLN A 56 5.72 14.10 0.22
C GLN A 56 5.40 15.49 -0.32
N ALA A 57 5.72 16.54 0.44
CA ALA A 57 5.35 17.92 0.12
C ALA A 57 6.27 18.58 -0.92
N LEU A 58 7.54 18.22 -0.97
CA LEU A 58 8.54 18.83 -1.88
C LEU A 58 8.64 18.12 -3.23
N ASN A 59 7.80 17.13 -3.49
CA ASN A 59 7.79 16.42 -4.76
C ASN A 59 6.80 17.11 -5.70
N ASP A 60 7.29 17.72 -6.79
CA ASP A 60 6.42 18.33 -7.83
C ASP A 60 5.47 17.30 -8.49
N TYR A 61 5.76 16.00 -8.31
CA TYR A 61 4.92 14.86 -8.69
C TYR A 61 4.23 14.18 -7.48
N GLY A 62 4.34 14.77 -6.29
CA GLY A 62 3.92 14.21 -4.99
C GLY A 62 2.41 14.02 -4.90
N ALA A 63 1.64 15.02 -5.36
CA ALA A 63 0.18 14.91 -5.47
C ALA A 63 -0.23 13.74 -6.36
N GLN A 64 0.41 13.56 -7.53
CA GLN A 64 0.05 12.49 -8.48
C GLN A 64 0.22 11.08 -7.90
N SER A 65 1.23 10.87 -7.06
CA SER A 65 1.46 9.56 -6.43
C SER A 65 0.43 9.26 -5.34
N LEU A 66 0.10 10.25 -4.51
CA LEU A 66 -0.94 10.10 -3.49
C LEU A 66 -2.33 9.96 -4.12
N ASP A 67 -2.64 10.74 -5.15
CA ASP A 67 -3.87 10.63 -5.92
C ASP A 67 -3.98 9.26 -6.59
N ALA A 68 -2.90 8.74 -7.18
CA ALA A 68 -2.89 7.40 -7.75
C ALA A 68 -3.18 6.32 -6.70
N LEU A 69 -2.61 6.44 -5.50
CA LEU A 69 -2.88 5.53 -4.39
C LEU A 69 -4.34 5.61 -3.93
N ALA A 70 -4.86 6.81 -3.71
CA ALA A 70 -6.24 7.05 -3.30
C ALA A 70 -7.23 6.48 -4.33
N ASN A 71 -6.98 6.74 -5.62
CA ASN A 71 -7.79 6.22 -6.71
C ASN A 71 -7.75 4.68 -6.79
N ALA A 72 -6.60 4.06 -6.52
CA ALA A 72 -6.49 2.61 -6.48
C ALA A 72 -7.34 2.01 -5.35
N VAL A 73 -7.30 2.60 -4.15
CA VAL A 73 -8.13 2.18 -3.01
C VAL A 73 -9.62 2.36 -3.33
N GLU A 74 -10.03 3.48 -3.92
CA GLU A 74 -11.44 3.70 -4.27
C GLU A 74 -11.94 2.70 -5.32
N ARG A 75 -11.13 2.37 -6.33
CA ARG A 75 -11.50 1.34 -7.32
C ARG A 75 -11.74 -0.03 -6.67
N ILE A 76 -10.94 -0.40 -5.68
CA ILE A 76 -11.14 -1.63 -4.89
C ILE A 76 -12.47 -1.54 -4.13
N ARG A 77 -12.68 -0.43 -3.40
CA ARG A 77 -13.88 -0.20 -2.60
C ARG A 77 -15.15 -0.24 -3.46
N GLU A 78 -15.13 0.38 -4.64
CA GLU A 78 -16.26 0.36 -5.56
C GLU A 78 -16.56 -1.03 -6.09
N ALA A 79 -15.54 -1.79 -6.51
CA ALA A 79 -15.72 -3.15 -7.02
C ALA A 79 -16.37 -4.04 -5.97
N VAL A 80 -15.87 -4.00 -4.72
CA VAL A 80 -16.44 -4.76 -3.60
C VAL A 80 -17.88 -4.31 -3.30
N ARG A 81 -18.13 -3.00 -3.20
CA ARG A 81 -19.46 -2.44 -2.92
C ARG A 81 -20.50 -2.83 -3.97
N LYS A 82 -20.10 -2.91 -5.24
CA LYS A 82 -20.96 -3.27 -6.37
C LYS A 82 -21.08 -4.79 -6.56
N GLY A 83 -20.29 -5.60 -5.85
CA GLY A 83 -20.18 -7.04 -6.11
C GLY A 83 -19.54 -7.36 -7.47
N ASP A 84 -18.77 -6.42 -8.03
CA ASP A 84 -18.14 -6.54 -9.34
C ASP A 84 -16.83 -7.33 -9.23
N HIS A 85 -16.99 -8.66 -9.25
CA HIS A 85 -15.87 -9.60 -9.17
C HIS A 85 -14.87 -9.42 -10.33
N ASP A 86 -15.36 -9.12 -11.53
CA ASP A 86 -14.51 -9.02 -12.72
C ASP A 86 -13.63 -7.77 -12.67
N ALA A 87 -14.17 -6.63 -12.20
CA ALA A 87 -13.39 -5.44 -11.95
C ALA A 87 -12.29 -5.69 -10.90
N PHE A 88 -12.64 -6.34 -9.77
CA PHE A 88 -11.67 -6.67 -8.73
C PHE A 88 -10.58 -7.62 -9.25
N ALA A 89 -10.95 -8.71 -9.93
CA ALA A 89 -10.01 -9.64 -10.53
C ALA A 89 -9.16 -8.98 -11.64
N GLY A 90 -9.70 -7.99 -12.34
CA GLY A 90 -8.98 -7.15 -13.29
C GLY A 90 -7.84 -6.37 -12.62
N LEU A 91 -8.12 -5.71 -11.48
CA LEU A 91 -7.10 -4.99 -10.71
C LEU A 91 -5.95 -5.91 -10.27
N MET A 92 -6.30 -7.09 -9.74
CA MET A 92 -5.33 -8.09 -9.29
C MET A 92 -4.41 -8.57 -10.43
N ARG A 93 -5.00 -8.90 -11.60
CA ARG A 93 -4.24 -9.37 -12.77
C ARG A 93 -3.31 -8.28 -13.31
N GLN A 94 -3.80 -7.04 -13.42
CA GLN A 94 -2.98 -5.90 -13.84
C GLN A 94 -1.77 -5.70 -12.91
N GLY A 95 -1.96 -5.83 -11.60
CA GLY A 95 -0.87 -5.75 -10.62
C GLY A 95 0.17 -6.86 -10.80
N LEU A 96 -0.29 -8.10 -11.02
CA LEU A 96 0.60 -9.24 -11.27
C LEU A 96 1.44 -9.06 -12.54
N ASP A 97 0.82 -8.60 -13.63
CA ASP A 97 1.49 -8.41 -14.91
C ASP A 97 2.57 -7.31 -14.81
N TYR A 98 2.29 -6.21 -14.11
CA TYR A 98 3.26 -5.16 -13.84
C TYR A 98 4.48 -5.68 -13.05
N LEU A 99 4.23 -6.45 -11.99
CA LEU A 99 5.30 -6.99 -11.13
C LEU A 99 6.16 -8.02 -11.87
N LYS A 100 5.55 -8.89 -12.67
CA LYS A 100 6.29 -9.83 -13.54
C LYS A 100 7.16 -9.10 -14.55
N GLY A 101 6.62 -8.06 -15.20
CA GLY A 101 7.39 -7.24 -16.12
C GLY A 101 8.60 -6.58 -15.45
N ARG A 102 8.46 -6.14 -14.20
CA ARG A 102 9.57 -5.57 -13.42
C ARG A 102 10.66 -6.61 -13.12
N SER A 103 10.29 -7.82 -12.67
CA SER A 103 11.25 -8.87 -12.36
C SER A 103 12.09 -9.26 -13.58
N GLN A 104 11.46 -9.37 -14.77
CA GLN A 104 12.16 -9.67 -16.01
C GLN A 104 13.17 -8.59 -16.45
N VAL A 105 12.93 -7.32 -16.08
CA VAL A 105 13.88 -6.23 -16.35
C VAL A 105 15.06 -6.26 -15.39
N VAL A 106 14.83 -6.60 -14.12
CA VAL A 106 15.89 -6.71 -13.11
C VAL A 106 16.81 -7.90 -13.42
N GLU A 107 16.25 -9.05 -13.78
CA GLU A 107 17.04 -10.25 -14.16
C GLU A 107 17.92 -10.03 -15.39
N ARG A 108 17.51 -9.19 -16.36
CA ARG A 108 18.33 -8.85 -17.54
C ARG A 108 19.47 -7.88 -17.24
N ARG A 109 19.46 -7.23 -16.07
CA ARG A 109 20.46 -6.25 -15.65
C ARG A 109 21.47 -6.81 -14.64
N ALA A 110 21.23 -8.01 -14.11
CA ALA A 110 22.13 -8.76 -13.24
C ALA A 110 23.02 -9.69 -14.06
#